data_AF-A0A1Y1KUL5-F1
#
_entry.id   AF-A0A1Y1KUL5-F1
#
_cell.length_a   1.000
_cell.length_b   1.000
_cell.length_c   1.000
_cell.angle_alpha   90.00
_cell.angle_beta   90.00
_cell.angle_gamma   90.00
#
_symmetry.space_group_name_H-M   'P 1'
#
loop_
_entity.id
_entity.type
_entity.pdbx_description
1 polymer ?
#
loop_
_entity_poly.entity_id
_entity_poly.type
_entity_poly.pdbx_seq_one_letter_code
_entity_poly.pdbx_strand_id
1 'polypeptide(L)'
;MECDSVNLCNSCIETCENDIRDHKACSNCNCDGPCLKASDSCNASVLFAAVSFPCISGKCGSNGKCVYLISEGVAYSVCICTNHYKGWDCSDSSGANSKGVILMELLLLVLSNVVFLPATYIAYRRGYYVEAVVYFSTGFFSSFYHACDAGENIYSFCIVNLSVLQFSDFFCGLLAIWVTIIAIAHLPHPWPSICHITGAILLSFTTTINKTAIWAFAIPFVTGIIILVASWCCHYKRSKARFPSKRYQCIIFPIGIITVAFGLLTYAFLQTNSNYMYLHSMWHIVIALSIIILIPNKRSFLPASVESSE
;
A
#
# COMPACT_ATOMS: atom_id res chain seq x y z
N MET A 1 11.11 -68.90 3.30
CA MET A 1 10.00 -69.43 4.13
C MET A 1 9.41 -68.23 4.85
N GLU A 2 8.09 -68.05 4.80
CA GLU A 2 7.39 -66.89 5.39
C GLU A 2 7.63 -66.78 6.89
N CYS A 3 7.94 -65.57 7.37
CA CYS A 3 8.03 -65.26 8.79
C CYS A 3 6.62 -65.01 9.36
N ASP A 4 5.81 -66.07 9.46
CA ASP A 4 4.56 -66.05 10.20
C ASP A 4 4.79 -66.44 11.65
N SER A 5 5.17 -65.48 12.50
CA SER A 5 4.77 -65.46 13.92
C SER A 5 5.06 -64.11 14.57
N VAL A 6 4.00 -63.50 15.09
CA VAL A 6 3.89 -62.09 15.50
C VAL A 6 4.61 -61.74 16.81
N ASN A 7 5.43 -62.60 17.42
CA ASN A 7 5.89 -62.31 18.80
C ASN A 7 7.36 -62.57 19.14
N LEU A 8 8.30 -62.70 18.17
CA LEU A 8 9.72 -62.81 18.54
C LEU A 8 10.71 -62.31 17.47
N CYS A 9 10.53 -61.10 16.90
CA CYS A 9 11.56 -60.49 16.04
C CYS A 9 12.06 -59.15 16.59
N ASN A 10 12.87 -59.21 17.65
CA ASN A 10 13.64 -58.05 18.11
C ASN A 10 15.02 -57.95 17.41
N SER A 11 15.47 -59.02 16.73
CA SER A 11 16.76 -59.05 16.03
C SER A 11 16.73 -59.88 14.74
N CYS A 12 15.82 -59.51 13.84
CA CYS A 12 15.62 -60.18 12.55
C CYS A 12 16.90 -60.13 11.66
N ILE A 13 17.75 -59.11 11.81
CA ILE A 13 19.01 -58.95 11.05
C ILE A 13 20.07 -59.98 11.49
N GLU A 14 20.35 -60.06 12.79
CA GLU A 14 21.34 -60.98 13.37
C GLU A 14 20.94 -62.45 13.18
N THR A 15 19.64 -62.74 13.24
CA THR A 15 19.13 -64.11 13.07
C THR A 15 19.30 -64.57 11.61
N CYS A 16 19.06 -63.67 10.64
CA CYS A 16 19.24 -63.95 9.22
C CYS A 16 20.74 -64.05 8.85
N GLU A 17 21.60 -63.22 9.46
CA GLU A 17 23.05 -63.22 9.23
C GLU A 17 23.72 -64.53 9.68
N ASN A 18 23.31 -65.08 10.82
CA ASN A 18 23.85 -66.33 11.33
C ASN A 18 23.37 -67.56 10.53
N ASP A 19 22.08 -67.61 10.16
CA ASP A 19 21.50 -68.74 9.41
C ASP A 19 22.06 -68.83 7.97
N ILE A 20 22.39 -67.67 7.37
CA ILE A 20 23.05 -67.59 6.05
C ILE A 20 24.53 -68.00 6.13
N ARG A 21 25.24 -67.69 7.23
CA ARG A 21 26.65 -68.07 7.44
C ARG A 21 26.86 -69.58 7.62
N ASP A 22 25.90 -70.27 8.23
CA ASP A 22 25.97 -71.72 8.47
C ASP A 22 25.70 -72.57 7.21
N HIS A 23 25.19 -71.94 6.14
CA HIS A 23 25.14 -72.58 4.82
C HIS A 23 26.56 -72.68 4.24
N LYS A 24 27.04 -73.90 3.98
CA LYS A 24 28.38 -74.20 3.42
C LYS A 24 28.77 -73.42 2.17
N ALA A 25 27.81 -72.83 1.46
CA ALA A 25 28.04 -71.99 0.29
C ALA A 25 28.44 -70.54 0.61
N CYS A 26 28.18 -70.06 1.83
CA CYS A 26 28.34 -68.67 2.26
C CYS A 26 29.35 -68.47 3.41
N SER A 27 30.02 -69.53 3.88
CA SER A 27 30.94 -69.47 5.02
C SER A 27 32.13 -68.52 4.84
N ASN A 28 32.45 -68.14 3.60
CA ASN A 28 33.54 -67.23 3.24
C ASN A 28 33.06 -65.89 2.65
N CYS A 29 31.77 -65.58 2.76
CA CYS A 29 31.20 -64.33 2.25
C CYS A 29 31.09 -63.28 3.38
N ASN A 30 31.66 -62.09 3.15
CA ASN A 30 31.42 -60.93 4.01
C ASN A 30 30.06 -60.34 3.61
N CYS A 31 29.07 -60.40 4.50
CA CYS A 31 27.65 -60.16 4.18
C CYS A 31 27.27 -58.67 4.02
N ASP A 32 28.24 -57.79 3.83
CA ASP A 32 28.04 -56.33 3.77
C ASP A 32 27.91 -55.79 2.32
N GLY A 33 27.34 -56.59 1.41
CA GLY A 33 27.14 -56.18 0.01
C GLY A 33 26.59 -57.28 -0.91
N PRO A 34 26.11 -56.94 -2.11
CA PRO A 34 25.48 -57.89 -3.03
C PRO A 34 26.51 -58.89 -3.58
N CYS A 35 26.30 -60.17 -3.31
CA CYS A 35 27.14 -61.26 -3.77
C CYS A 35 27.10 -61.45 -5.30
N LEU A 36 28.28 -61.39 -5.93
CA LEU A 36 28.92 -62.44 -6.75
C LEU A 36 30.11 -61.84 -7.52
N LYS A 37 31.34 -62.10 -7.04
CA LYS A 37 32.56 -61.87 -7.83
C LYS A 37 32.72 -63.01 -8.83
N ALA A 38 32.26 -62.80 -10.06
CA ALA A 38 32.69 -63.56 -11.22
C ALA A 38 33.28 -62.57 -12.23
N SER A 39 34.61 -62.43 -12.18
CA SER A 39 35.53 -61.66 -13.05
C SER A 39 36.52 -60.87 -12.18
N ASP A 40 37.81 -60.91 -12.52
CA ASP A 40 38.94 -60.25 -11.83
C ASP A 40 38.89 -58.70 -11.82
N SER A 41 37.74 -58.09 -12.10
CA SER A 41 37.53 -56.64 -12.13
C SER A 41 36.31 -56.24 -11.30
N CYS A 42 36.55 -55.70 -10.10
CA CYS A 42 35.50 -55.12 -9.25
C CYS A 42 35.24 -53.66 -9.66
N ASN A 43 34.19 -53.42 -10.46
CA ASN A 43 33.76 -52.06 -10.76
C ASN A 43 32.81 -51.56 -9.66
N ALA A 44 33.33 -50.70 -8.77
CA ALA A 44 32.52 -50.00 -7.79
C ALA A 44 32.02 -48.68 -8.39
N SER A 45 30.71 -48.50 -8.50
CA SER A 45 30.11 -47.24 -8.94
C SER A 45 29.76 -46.38 -7.72
N VAL A 46 30.39 -45.21 -7.59
CA VAL A 46 30.05 -44.22 -6.56
C VAL A 46 29.09 -43.20 -7.17
N LEU A 47 27.85 -43.15 -6.69
CA LEU A 47 26.88 -42.13 -7.08
C LEU A 47 27.03 -40.91 -6.16
N PHE A 48 27.53 -39.81 -6.71
CA PHE A 48 27.55 -38.52 -6.01
C PHE A 48 26.26 -37.76 -6.30
N ALA A 49 25.45 -37.51 -5.27
CA ALA A 49 24.30 -36.64 -5.34
C ALA A 49 24.55 -35.39 -4.49
N ALA A 50 24.56 -34.22 -5.11
CA ALA A 50 24.59 -32.93 -4.43
C ALA A 50 23.20 -32.28 -4.54
N VAL A 51 22.62 -31.93 -3.41
CA VAL A 51 21.28 -31.30 -3.33
C VAL A 51 21.42 -29.97 -2.62
N SER A 52 20.77 -28.93 -3.14
CA SER A 52 20.63 -27.64 -2.47
C SER A 52 19.18 -27.44 -2.02
N PHE A 53 19.01 -26.81 -0.86
CA PHE A 53 17.70 -26.42 -0.35
C PHE A 53 17.58 -24.89 -0.38
N PRO A 54 16.41 -24.34 -0.75
CA PRO A 54 16.18 -22.90 -0.64
C PRO A 54 16.10 -22.49 0.84
N CYS A 55 16.71 -21.36 1.19
CA CYS A 55 16.82 -20.84 2.56
C CYS A 55 17.39 -21.87 3.55
N ILE A 56 17.26 -21.60 4.85
CA ILE A 56 17.79 -22.47 5.91
C ILE A 56 16.82 -23.66 6.04
N SER A 57 17.21 -24.81 5.50
CA SER A 57 16.40 -26.04 5.53
C SER A 57 14.98 -25.87 4.94
N GLY A 58 14.83 -25.05 3.89
CA GLY A 58 13.54 -24.85 3.23
C GLY A 58 12.62 -23.81 3.89
N LYS A 59 13.03 -23.18 5.00
CA LYS A 59 12.18 -22.24 5.76
C LYS A 59 12.96 -21.01 6.22
N CYS A 60 12.18 -20.02 6.65
CA CYS A 60 12.67 -18.90 7.44
C CYS A 60 12.05 -18.99 8.85
N GLY A 61 12.55 -18.19 9.78
CA GLY A 61 11.97 -18.01 11.11
C GLY A 61 10.53 -17.50 11.04
N SER A 62 9.84 -17.49 12.18
CA SER A 62 8.39 -17.23 12.25
C SER A 62 7.95 -15.88 11.68
N ASN A 63 8.86 -14.92 11.53
CA ASN A 63 8.59 -13.57 11.06
C ASN A 63 9.13 -13.32 9.64
N GLY A 64 9.42 -14.37 8.87
CA GLY A 64 9.90 -14.24 7.49
C GLY A 64 9.29 -15.26 6.54
N LYS A 65 9.38 -14.97 5.24
CA LYS A 65 8.98 -15.89 4.16
C LYS A 65 10.19 -16.22 3.29
N CYS A 66 10.40 -17.51 3.04
CA CYS A 66 11.42 -17.97 2.11
C CYS A 66 10.92 -17.75 0.68
N VAL A 67 11.67 -16.99 -0.11
CA VAL A 67 11.39 -16.75 -1.52
C VAL A 67 12.58 -17.18 -2.37
N TYR A 68 12.25 -17.75 -3.52
CA TYR A 68 13.19 -18.16 -4.54
C TYR A 68 13.14 -17.15 -5.68
N LEU A 69 14.28 -16.57 -6.02
CA LEU A 69 14.42 -15.49 -6.99
C LEU A 69 15.43 -15.88 -8.07
N ILE A 70 15.19 -15.42 -9.28
CA ILE A 70 16.11 -15.55 -10.41
C ILE A 70 16.40 -14.14 -10.91
N SER A 71 17.67 -13.74 -10.89
CA SER A 71 18.12 -12.45 -11.43
C SER A 71 19.37 -12.67 -12.28
N GLU A 72 19.37 -12.14 -13.51
CA GLU A 72 20.51 -12.25 -14.45
C GLU A 72 21.01 -13.71 -14.65
N GLY A 73 20.09 -14.67 -14.64
CA GLY A 73 20.42 -16.11 -14.79
C GLY A 73 20.97 -16.79 -13.53
N VAL A 74 21.11 -16.07 -12.42
CA VAL A 74 21.50 -16.64 -11.11
C VAL A 74 20.26 -16.89 -10.27
N ALA A 75 20.09 -18.13 -9.83
CA ALA A 75 19.06 -18.52 -8.89
C ALA A 75 19.56 -18.44 -7.45
N TYR A 76 18.81 -17.77 -6.58
CA TYR A 76 19.13 -17.65 -5.16
C TYR A 76 17.85 -17.60 -4.33
N SER A 77 17.98 -17.96 -3.05
CA SER A 77 16.87 -17.93 -2.09
C SER A 77 17.16 -16.97 -0.97
N VAL A 78 16.18 -16.19 -0.54
CA VAL A 78 16.32 -15.22 0.55
C VAL A 78 15.13 -15.29 1.51
N CYS A 79 15.37 -14.93 2.76
CA CYS A 79 14.32 -14.69 3.74
C CYS A 79 13.91 -13.22 3.69
N ILE A 80 12.65 -12.96 3.33
CA ILE A 80 12.05 -11.61 3.43
C ILE A 80 11.41 -11.50 4.81
N CYS A 81 11.97 -10.63 5.65
CA CYS A 81 11.49 -10.40 7.01
C CYS A 81 10.32 -9.42 7.05
N THR A 82 9.44 -9.61 8.02
CA THR A 82 8.23 -8.81 8.27
C THR A 82 8.41 -8.00 9.55
N ASN A 83 7.67 -6.89 9.73
CA ASN A 83 7.71 -6.08 10.96
C ASN A 83 9.14 -5.71 11.43
N HIS A 84 10.00 -5.29 10.49
CA HIS A 84 11.40 -4.91 10.76
C HIS A 84 12.26 -5.94 11.53
N TYR A 85 11.87 -7.22 11.52
CA TYR A 85 12.74 -8.30 11.98
C TYR A 85 14.01 -8.35 11.14
N LYS A 86 15.12 -8.74 11.76
CA LYS A 86 16.45 -8.77 11.15
C LYS A 86 17.07 -10.16 11.20
N GLY A 87 18.26 -10.26 10.60
CA GLY A 87 19.05 -11.48 10.56
C GLY A 87 18.72 -12.37 9.37
N TRP A 88 19.64 -13.28 9.08
CA TRP A 88 19.55 -14.28 8.00
C TRP A 88 18.27 -15.12 8.00
N ASP A 89 17.66 -15.33 9.17
CA ASP A 89 16.44 -16.13 9.35
C ASP A 89 15.23 -15.32 9.88
N CYS A 90 15.29 -13.99 9.91
CA CYS A 90 14.22 -13.14 10.47
C CYS A 90 13.85 -13.44 11.95
N SER A 91 14.84 -13.87 12.74
CA SER A 91 14.68 -14.21 14.16
C SER A 91 15.14 -13.08 15.11
N ASP A 92 15.85 -12.06 14.61
CA ASP A 92 16.30 -10.94 15.44
C ASP A 92 15.17 -9.89 15.57
N SER A 93 14.67 -9.72 16.80
CA SER A 93 13.59 -8.79 17.14
C SER A 93 14.09 -7.40 17.57
N SER A 94 15.40 -7.12 17.51
CA SER A 94 15.99 -5.85 17.96
C SER A 94 15.40 -4.60 17.28
N GLY A 95 14.92 -4.74 16.04
CA GLY A 95 14.26 -3.68 15.29
C GLY A 95 12.74 -3.83 15.17
N ALA A 96 12.14 -4.86 15.76
CA ALA A 96 10.74 -5.19 15.52
C ALA A 96 9.77 -4.26 16.28
N ASN A 97 8.72 -3.79 15.61
CA ASN A 97 7.67 -3.02 16.28
C ASN A 97 6.82 -3.95 17.15
N SER A 98 6.39 -3.44 18.30
CA SER A 98 5.42 -4.16 19.13
C SER A 98 4.06 -4.23 18.42
N LYS A 99 3.27 -5.28 18.69
CA LYS A 99 1.92 -5.43 18.13
C LYS A 99 1.03 -4.22 18.41
N GLY A 100 1.21 -3.57 19.57
CA GLY A 100 0.47 -2.37 19.95
C GLY A 100 0.79 -1.16 19.06
N VAL A 101 2.05 -0.99 18.66
CA VAL A 101 2.48 0.09 17.74
C VAL A 101 1.89 -0.12 16.36
N ILE A 102 1.94 -1.35 15.82
CA ILE A 102 1.33 -1.71 14.52
C ILE A 102 -0.18 -1.44 14.55
N LEU A 103 -0.86 -1.87 15.61
CA LEU A 103 -2.30 -1.63 15.75
C LEU A 103 -2.62 -0.13 15.86
N MET A 104 -1.83 0.63 16.60
CA MET A 104 -2.01 2.08 16.72
C MET A 104 -1.80 2.78 15.38
N GLU A 105 -0.78 2.40 14.63
CA GLU A 105 -0.50 2.92 13.28
C GLU A 105 -1.67 2.65 12.33
N LEU A 106 -2.14 1.40 12.28
CA LEU A 106 -3.31 0.99 11.52
C LEU A 106 -4.55 1.83 11.89
N LEU A 107 -4.86 1.94 13.18
CA LEU A 107 -6.03 2.67 13.65
C LEU A 107 -5.95 4.17 13.33
N LEU A 108 -4.79 4.80 13.53
CA LEU A 108 -4.61 6.22 13.23
C LEU A 108 -4.79 6.51 11.74
N LEU A 109 -4.15 5.73 10.87
CA LEU A 109 -4.19 5.94 9.42
C LEU A 109 -5.59 5.65 8.84
N VAL A 110 -6.29 4.62 9.34
CA VAL A 110 -7.63 4.27 8.85
C VAL A 110 -8.70 5.21 9.41
N LEU A 111 -8.69 5.52 10.70
CA LEU A 111 -9.73 6.33 11.34
C LEU A 111 -9.62 7.83 11.00
N SER A 112 -8.41 8.34 10.73
CA SER A 112 -8.23 9.73 10.29
C SER A 112 -8.99 10.04 9.00
N ASN A 113 -9.18 9.05 8.13
CA ASN A 113 -9.94 9.17 6.89
C ASN A 113 -11.46 9.28 7.07
N VAL A 114 -12.00 8.94 8.25
CA VAL A 114 -13.44 9.11 8.55
C VAL A 114 -13.87 10.57 8.48
N VAL A 115 -12.94 11.52 8.67
CA VAL A 115 -13.20 12.97 8.58
C VAL A 115 -13.62 13.40 7.18
N PHE A 116 -13.37 12.61 6.13
CA PHE A 116 -13.91 12.85 4.79
C PHE A 116 -15.43 12.64 4.69
N LEU A 117 -16.07 11.92 5.62
CA LEU A 117 -17.52 11.74 5.63
C LEU A 117 -18.27 13.07 5.88
N PRO A 118 -17.93 13.87 6.92
CA PRO A 118 -18.45 15.23 7.05
C PRO A 118 -18.21 16.10 5.81
N ALA A 119 -17.03 16.05 5.21
CA ALA A 119 -16.70 16.82 4.00
C ALA A 119 -17.61 16.45 2.82
N THR A 120 -17.79 15.15 2.60
CA THR A 120 -18.70 14.58 1.61
C THR A 120 -20.14 15.04 1.85
N TYR A 121 -20.62 14.92 3.09
CA TYR A 121 -21.99 15.31 3.45
C TYR A 121 -22.24 16.80 3.19
N ILE A 122 -21.30 17.67 3.58
CA ILE A 122 -21.41 19.11 3.37
C ILE A 122 -21.39 19.45 1.86
N ALA A 123 -20.52 18.82 1.08
CA ALA A 123 -20.47 19.01 -0.37
C ALA A 123 -21.79 18.62 -1.04
N TYR A 124 -22.34 17.46 -0.68
CA TYR A 124 -23.63 16.97 -1.15
C TYR A 124 -24.74 17.96 -0.80
N ARG A 125 -24.82 18.41 0.45
CA ARG A 125 -25.84 19.39 0.92
C ARG A 125 -25.74 20.75 0.23
N ARG A 126 -24.54 21.13 -0.25
CA ARG A 126 -24.30 22.38 -1.00
C ARG A 126 -24.51 22.22 -2.52
N GLY A 127 -24.83 21.02 -2.99
CA GLY A 127 -25.10 20.71 -4.40
C GLY A 127 -23.86 20.51 -5.26
N TYR A 128 -22.72 20.15 -4.66
CA TYR A 128 -21.47 19.79 -5.33
C TYR A 128 -21.35 18.26 -5.40
N TYR A 129 -22.12 17.65 -6.30
CA TYR A 129 -22.26 16.19 -6.35
C TYR A 129 -21.00 15.48 -6.86
N VAL A 130 -20.31 16.08 -7.84
CA VAL A 130 -19.07 15.50 -8.38
C VAL A 130 -18.01 15.48 -7.29
N GLU A 131 -17.85 16.61 -6.60
CA GLU A 131 -16.93 16.79 -5.49
C GLU A 131 -17.26 15.85 -4.34
N ALA A 132 -18.54 15.68 -3.99
CA ALA A 132 -18.97 14.75 -2.95
C ALA A 132 -18.58 13.29 -3.27
N VAL A 133 -18.77 12.83 -4.51
CA VAL A 133 -18.34 11.49 -4.93
C VAL A 133 -16.82 11.34 -4.83
N VAL A 134 -16.06 12.36 -5.23
CA VAL A 134 -14.60 12.35 -5.13
C VAL A 134 -14.17 12.31 -3.66
N TYR A 135 -14.70 13.15 -2.78
CA TYR A 135 -14.33 13.18 -1.36
C TYR A 135 -14.64 11.87 -0.64
N PHE A 136 -15.79 11.26 -0.96
CA PHE A 136 -16.13 9.94 -0.45
C PHE A 136 -15.11 8.90 -0.91
N SER A 137 -14.78 8.92 -2.21
CA SER A 137 -13.82 7.98 -2.80
C SER A 137 -12.43 8.15 -2.20
N THR A 138 -11.99 9.39 -1.93
CA THR A 138 -10.72 9.68 -1.25
C THR A 138 -10.67 9.00 0.12
N GLY A 139 -11.65 9.24 0.99
CA GLY A 139 -11.69 8.60 2.31
C GLY A 139 -11.80 7.07 2.23
N PHE A 140 -12.65 6.56 1.33
CA PHE A 140 -12.85 5.13 1.15
C PHE A 140 -11.57 4.40 0.72
N PHE A 141 -10.96 4.82 -0.40
CA PHE A 141 -9.77 4.16 -0.91
C PHE A 141 -8.56 4.35 0.00
N SER A 142 -8.42 5.51 0.64
CA SER A 142 -7.36 5.76 1.62
C SER A 142 -7.48 4.86 2.85
N SER A 143 -8.68 4.71 3.41
CA SER A 143 -8.93 3.78 4.53
C SER A 143 -8.56 2.34 4.15
N PHE A 144 -8.97 1.85 2.97
CA PHE A 144 -8.63 0.48 2.56
C PHE A 144 -7.17 0.29 2.18
N TYR A 145 -6.54 1.32 1.60
CA TYR A 145 -5.10 1.31 1.35
C TYR A 145 -4.32 1.15 2.66
N HIS A 146 -4.58 1.98 3.65
CA HIS A 146 -3.89 1.88 4.94
C HIS A 146 -4.28 0.63 5.73
N ALA A 147 -5.51 0.13 5.59
CA ALA A 147 -5.89 -1.15 6.17
C ALA A 147 -5.08 -2.32 5.59
N CYS A 148 -4.71 -2.23 4.31
CA CYS A 148 -3.91 -3.23 3.61
C CYS A 148 -2.41 -3.09 3.92
N ASP A 149 -1.88 -1.86 3.98
CA ASP A 149 -0.46 -1.54 4.10
C ASP A 149 0.04 -1.56 5.57
N ALA A 150 -0.65 -0.86 6.47
CA ALA A 150 -0.16 -0.64 7.84
C ALA A 150 -0.27 -1.86 8.76
N GLY A 151 -1.12 -2.82 8.41
CA GLY A 151 -1.38 -3.99 9.25
C GLY A 151 -0.28 -5.06 9.23
N GLU A 152 0.73 -4.91 8.37
CA GLU A 152 1.79 -5.93 8.16
C GLU A 152 1.19 -7.33 7.92
N ASN A 153 1.92 -8.42 8.16
CA ASN A 153 1.36 -9.78 7.98
C ASN A 153 0.41 -10.22 9.13
N ILE A 154 0.03 -9.32 10.05
CA ILE A 154 -0.73 -9.66 11.26
C ILE A 154 -2.18 -9.15 11.18
N TYR A 155 -2.35 -7.86 10.85
CA TYR A 155 -3.63 -7.16 10.84
C TYR A 155 -4.02 -6.64 9.45
N SER A 156 -3.22 -6.91 8.41
CA SER A 156 -3.49 -6.43 7.04
C SER A 156 -4.81 -6.98 6.50
N PHE A 157 -5.60 -6.07 5.92
CA PHE A 157 -6.83 -6.39 5.21
C PHE A 157 -6.86 -5.69 3.85
N CYS A 158 -6.79 -6.48 2.78
CA CYS A 158 -6.76 -6.00 1.40
C CYS A 158 -8.00 -6.48 0.64
N ILE A 159 -8.85 -5.56 0.17
CA ILE A 159 -10.00 -5.91 -0.70
C ILE A 159 -9.51 -6.27 -2.11
N VAL A 160 -8.47 -5.58 -2.59
CA VAL A 160 -7.81 -5.80 -3.88
C VAL A 160 -6.29 -5.67 -3.71
N ASN A 161 -5.54 -5.86 -4.80
CA ASN A 161 -4.09 -5.72 -4.80
C ASN A 161 -3.62 -4.37 -4.25
N LEU A 162 -2.58 -4.38 -3.40
CA LEU A 162 -2.00 -3.19 -2.77
C LEU A 162 -1.68 -2.09 -3.79
N SER A 163 -1.12 -2.45 -4.95
CA SER A 163 -0.79 -1.48 -6.00
C SER A 163 -2.01 -0.73 -6.55
N VAL A 164 -3.18 -1.38 -6.60
CA VAL A 164 -4.43 -0.76 -7.06
C VAL A 164 -4.98 0.17 -5.99
N LEU A 165 -5.02 -0.28 -4.72
CA LEU A 165 -5.44 0.57 -3.59
C LEU A 165 -4.56 1.80 -3.46
N GLN A 166 -3.25 1.62 -3.61
CA GLN A 166 -2.29 2.71 -3.56
C GLN A 166 -2.48 3.69 -4.73
N PHE A 167 -2.71 3.20 -5.95
CA PHE A 167 -3.05 4.08 -7.06
C PHE A 167 -4.31 4.90 -6.77
N SER A 168 -5.37 4.24 -6.30
CA SER A 168 -6.66 4.86 -6.02
C SER A 168 -6.56 5.92 -4.91
N ASP A 169 -5.81 5.66 -3.85
CA ASP A 169 -5.58 6.61 -2.75
C ASP A 169 -4.93 7.92 -3.26
N PHE A 170 -3.77 7.82 -3.92
CA PHE A 170 -3.06 8.99 -4.46
C PHE A 170 -3.89 9.71 -5.54
N PHE A 171 -4.53 8.98 -6.45
CA PHE A 171 -5.35 9.56 -7.50
C PHE A 171 -6.56 10.31 -6.95
N CYS A 172 -7.34 9.69 -6.05
CA CYS A 172 -8.51 10.34 -5.46
C CYS A 172 -8.13 11.52 -4.57
N GLY A 173 -6.99 11.46 -3.87
CA GLY A 173 -6.46 12.61 -3.11
C GLY A 173 -6.14 13.81 -4.01
N LEU A 174 -5.40 13.59 -5.09
CA LEU A 174 -5.09 14.65 -6.07
C LEU A 174 -6.34 15.17 -6.78
N LEU A 175 -7.25 14.27 -7.15
CA LEU A 175 -8.52 14.64 -7.77
C LEU A 175 -9.38 15.48 -6.83
N ALA A 176 -9.41 15.17 -5.52
CA ALA A 176 -10.13 15.95 -4.53
C ALA A 176 -9.63 17.40 -4.47
N ILE A 177 -8.30 17.59 -4.46
CA ILE A 177 -7.69 18.93 -4.52
C ILE A 177 -8.11 19.64 -5.82
N TRP A 178 -8.01 18.96 -6.95
CA TRP A 178 -8.35 19.53 -8.26
C TRP A 178 -9.82 19.98 -8.34
N VAL A 179 -10.77 19.10 -8.04
CA VAL A 179 -12.20 19.44 -8.10
C VAL A 179 -12.58 20.52 -7.08
N THR A 180 -11.91 20.56 -5.92
CA THR A 180 -12.09 21.66 -4.95
C THR A 180 -11.70 23.01 -5.55
N ILE A 181 -10.55 23.08 -6.24
CA ILE A 181 -10.11 24.32 -6.90
C ILE A 181 -11.09 24.74 -8.01
N ILE A 182 -11.54 23.79 -8.83
CA ILE A 182 -12.53 24.08 -9.89
C ILE A 182 -13.86 24.56 -9.31
N ALA A 183 -14.34 23.96 -8.21
CA ALA A 183 -15.54 24.40 -7.51
C ALA A 183 -15.42 25.85 -7.00
N ILE A 184 -14.26 26.24 -6.47
CA ILE A 184 -13.98 27.61 -5.99
C ILE A 184 -13.81 28.60 -7.16
N ALA A 185 -13.27 28.14 -8.30
CA ALA A 185 -13.10 28.96 -9.49
C ALA A 185 -14.43 29.45 -10.08
N HIS A 186 -15.54 28.75 -9.80
CA HIS A 186 -16.90 29.10 -10.23
C HIS A 186 -16.98 29.43 -11.73
N LEU A 187 -16.50 28.51 -12.56
CA LEU A 187 -16.46 28.71 -14.00
C LEU A 187 -17.88 28.61 -14.60
N PRO A 188 -18.21 29.40 -15.65
CA PRO A 188 -19.48 29.28 -16.34
C PRO A 188 -19.60 27.93 -17.06
N HIS A 189 -20.82 27.43 -17.21
CA HIS A 189 -21.07 26.24 -18.02
C HIS A 189 -20.58 26.46 -19.48
N PRO A 190 -19.92 25.48 -20.15
CA PRO A 190 -19.66 24.08 -19.77
C PRO A 190 -18.29 23.79 -19.10
N TRP A 191 -17.52 24.83 -18.80
CA TRP A 191 -16.10 24.71 -18.44
C TRP A 191 -15.79 23.82 -17.22
N PRO A 192 -16.56 23.82 -16.11
CA PRO A 192 -16.29 22.92 -14.98
C PRO A 192 -16.23 21.45 -15.39
N SER A 193 -17.14 21.01 -16.26
CA SER A 193 -17.19 19.60 -16.70
C SER A 193 -15.98 19.23 -17.55
N ILE A 194 -15.55 20.13 -18.43
CA ILE A 194 -14.34 19.95 -19.26
C ILE A 194 -13.09 19.86 -18.35
N CYS A 195 -12.99 20.74 -17.35
CA CYS A 195 -11.89 20.72 -16.39
C CYS A 195 -11.89 19.46 -15.52
N HIS A 196 -13.04 18.96 -15.10
CA HIS A 196 -13.15 17.72 -14.31
C HIS A 196 -12.65 16.51 -15.10
N ILE A 197 -13.14 16.31 -16.32
CA ILE A 197 -12.76 15.14 -17.13
C ILE A 197 -11.29 15.24 -17.59
N THR A 198 -10.87 16.41 -18.09
CA THR A 198 -9.47 16.62 -18.50
C THR A 198 -8.52 16.42 -17.32
N GLY A 199 -8.86 17.00 -16.15
CA GLY A 199 -8.09 16.84 -14.93
C GLY A 199 -7.99 15.39 -14.48
N ALA A 200 -9.11 14.65 -14.47
CA ALA A 200 -9.11 13.23 -14.11
C ALA A 200 -8.21 12.37 -15.02
N ILE A 201 -8.24 12.61 -16.33
CA ILE A 201 -7.39 11.89 -17.30
C ILE A 201 -5.90 12.19 -17.04
N LEU A 202 -5.54 13.48 -16.92
CA LEU A 202 -4.15 13.89 -16.70
C LEU A 202 -3.62 13.41 -15.36
N LEU A 203 -4.43 13.48 -14.30
CA LEU A 203 -4.09 13.00 -12.98
C LEU A 203 -3.88 11.48 -12.96
N SER A 204 -4.78 10.72 -13.57
CA SER A 204 -4.63 9.26 -13.67
C SER A 204 -3.36 8.85 -14.40
N PHE A 205 -3.00 9.55 -15.48
CA PHE A 205 -1.77 9.30 -16.21
C PHE A 205 -0.54 9.64 -15.35
N THR A 206 -0.56 10.80 -14.69
CA THR A 206 0.50 11.30 -13.83
C THR A 206 0.78 10.38 -12.63
N THR A 207 -0.27 9.91 -11.95
CA THR A 207 -0.14 8.99 -10.81
C THR A 207 0.41 7.63 -11.22
N THR A 208 0.19 7.21 -12.47
CA THR A 208 0.75 5.96 -13.01
C THR A 208 2.24 6.07 -13.28
N ILE A 209 2.74 7.24 -13.71
CA ILE A 209 4.18 7.46 -13.94
C ILE A 209 4.93 7.47 -12.62
N ASN A 210 4.55 8.37 -11.70
CA ASN A 210 5.19 8.47 -10.40
C ASN A 210 4.27 9.16 -9.37
N LYS A 211 3.55 8.34 -8.61
CA LYS A 211 2.62 8.76 -7.56
C LYS A 211 3.26 9.60 -6.43
N THR A 212 4.56 9.45 -6.15
CA THR A 212 5.23 10.16 -5.06
C THR A 212 6.01 11.38 -5.53
N ALA A 213 6.04 11.67 -6.83
CA ALA A 213 6.83 12.78 -7.32
C ALA A 213 6.21 14.13 -6.98
N ILE A 214 7.03 15.07 -6.53
CA ILE A 214 6.59 16.44 -6.18
C ILE A 214 5.90 17.11 -7.38
N TRP A 215 6.35 16.84 -8.61
CA TRP A 215 5.74 17.41 -9.82
C TRP A 215 4.30 16.94 -10.03
N ALA A 216 3.94 15.73 -9.58
CA ALA A 216 2.57 15.20 -9.67
C ALA A 216 1.58 16.02 -8.83
N PHE A 217 2.05 16.62 -7.73
CA PHE A 217 1.27 17.54 -6.89
C PHE A 217 1.35 18.99 -7.41
N ALA A 218 2.52 19.41 -7.87
CA ALA A 218 2.75 20.79 -8.28
C ALA A 218 1.97 21.18 -9.55
N ILE A 219 1.91 20.31 -10.56
CA ILE A 219 1.26 20.64 -11.84
C ILE A 219 -0.25 20.92 -11.65
N PRO A 220 -1.05 20.04 -11.04
CA PRO A 220 -2.49 20.28 -10.85
C PRO A 220 -2.75 21.48 -9.94
N PHE A 221 -1.91 21.68 -8.92
CA PHE A 221 -2.04 22.82 -8.01
C PHE A 221 -1.78 24.15 -8.73
N VAL A 222 -0.65 24.30 -9.41
CA VAL A 222 -0.28 25.54 -10.12
C VAL A 222 -1.28 25.84 -11.23
N THR A 223 -1.64 24.84 -12.04
CA THR A 223 -2.62 25.03 -13.13
C THR A 223 -4.00 25.38 -12.58
N GLY A 224 -4.45 24.74 -11.49
CA GLY A 224 -5.69 25.08 -10.82
C GLY A 224 -5.72 26.51 -10.29
N ILE A 225 -4.63 26.97 -9.66
CA ILE A 225 -4.52 28.36 -9.16
C ILE A 225 -4.58 29.36 -10.31
N ILE A 226 -3.92 29.08 -11.44
CA ILE A 226 -4.01 29.94 -12.64
C ILE A 226 -5.46 30.05 -13.12
N ILE A 227 -6.20 28.93 -13.19
CA ILE A 227 -7.62 28.90 -13.58
C ILE A 227 -8.46 29.72 -12.60
N LEU A 228 -8.27 29.53 -11.29
CA LEU A 228 -9.00 30.24 -10.25
C LEU A 228 -8.79 31.75 -10.35
N VAL A 229 -7.54 32.20 -10.42
CA VAL A 229 -7.19 33.64 -10.52
C VAL A 229 -7.74 34.22 -11.81
N ALA A 230 -7.57 33.54 -12.95
CA ALA A 230 -8.09 34.00 -14.23
C ALA A 230 -9.62 34.13 -14.21
N SER A 231 -10.33 33.16 -13.63
CA SER A 231 -11.79 33.19 -13.49
C SER A 231 -12.25 34.40 -12.68
N TRP A 232 -11.68 34.60 -11.49
CA TRP A 232 -12.06 35.71 -10.62
C TRP A 232 -11.73 37.08 -11.25
N CYS A 233 -10.58 37.19 -11.92
CA CYS A 233 -10.22 38.40 -12.66
C CYS A 233 -11.21 38.70 -13.81
N CYS A 234 -11.64 37.67 -14.55
CA CYS A 234 -12.65 37.81 -15.60
C CYS A 234 -14.02 38.22 -15.04
N HIS A 235 -14.46 37.60 -13.93
CA HIS A 235 -15.69 37.98 -13.24
C HIS A 235 -15.65 39.42 -12.75
N TYR A 236 -14.55 39.84 -12.11
CA TYR A 236 -14.36 41.21 -11.65
C TYR A 236 -14.43 42.23 -12.79
N LYS A 237 -13.78 41.94 -13.94
CA LYS A 237 -13.81 42.83 -15.11
C LYS A 237 -15.21 42.95 -15.72
N ARG A 238 -16.00 41.87 -15.72
CA ARG A 238 -17.35 41.86 -16.31
C ARG A 238 -18.41 42.48 -15.41
N SER A 239 -18.41 42.15 -14.11
CA SER A 239 -19.44 42.63 -13.18
C SER A 239 -19.15 44.01 -12.60
N LYS A 240 -17.89 44.48 -12.67
CA LYS A 240 -17.37 45.65 -11.93
C LYS A 240 -17.66 45.62 -10.42
N ALA A 241 -18.06 44.47 -9.90
CA ALA A 241 -18.34 44.21 -8.49
C ALA A 241 -17.32 43.20 -7.96
N ARG A 242 -17.01 43.27 -6.66
CA ARG A 242 -16.08 42.31 -6.05
C ARG A 242 -16.71 40.92 -6.05
N PHE A 243 -16.03 39.98 -6.66
CA PHE A 243 -16.35 38.57 -6.71
C PHE A 243 -15.12 37.78 -6.25
N PRO A 244 -15.24 36.81 -5.32
CA PRO A 244 -16.42 36.43 -4.53
C PRO A 244 -16.79 37.44 -3.43
N SER A 245 -17.73 37.10 -2.54
CA SER A 245 -18.11 37.94 -1.40
C SER A 245 -16.90 38.35 -0.53
N LYS A 246 -16.92 39.58 0.02
CA LYS A 246 -15.80 40.11 0.85
C LYS A 246 -15.45 39.20 2.02
N ARG A 247 -16.47 38.61 2.67
CA ARG A 247 -16.28 37.67 3.79
C ARG A 247 -15.56 36.41 3.33
N TYR A 248 -15.95 35.85 2.19
CA TYR A 248 -15.29 34.67 1.65
C TYR A 248 -13.84 34.99 1.28
N GLN A 249 -13.61 36.09 0.55
CA GLN A 249 -12.29 36.49 0.07
C GLN A 249 -11.31 36.88 1.20
N CYS A 250 -11.77 37.56 2.24
CA CYS A 250 -10.89 38.07 3.30
C CYS A 250 -10.77 37.16 4.53
N ILE A 251 -11.71 36.23 4.76
CA ILE A 251 -11.72 35.39 5.96
C ILE A 251 -11.63 33.91 5.58
N ILE A 252 -12.61 33.39 4.84
CA ILE A 252 -12.72 31.95 4.59
C ILE A 252 -11.58 31.44 3.70
N PHE A 253 -11.31 32.15 2.61
CA PHE A 253 -10.28 31.77 1.65
C PHE A 253 -8.86 31.80 2.25
N PRO A 254 -8.42 32.87 2.95
CA PRO A 254 -7.10 32.85 3.60
C PRO A 254 -6.97 31.78 4.69
N ILE A 255 -8.01 31.56 5.52
CA ILE A 255 -8.00 30.49 6.52
C ILE A 255 -7.83 29.13 5.83
N GLY A 256 -8.62 28.85 4.80
CA GLY A 256 -8.53 27.59 4.07
C GLY A 256 -7.17 27.39 3.40
N ILE A 257 -6.60 28.42 2.76
CA ILE A 257 -5.26 28.36 2.16
C ILE A 257 -4.18 28.10 3.22
N ILE A 258 -4.26 28.73 4.39
CA ILE A 258 -3.33 28.47 5.49
C ILE A 258 -3.44 27.02 5.97
N THR A 259 -4.66 26.49 6.11
CA THR A 259 -4.88 25.10 6.52
C THR A 259 -4.33 24.10 5.48
N VAL A 260 -4.55 24.34 4.18
CA VAL A 260 -3.99 23.52 3.10
C VAL A 260 -2.46 23.59 3.08
N ALA A 261 -1.89 24.80 3.21
CA ALA A 261 -0.45 25.00 3.23
C ALA A 261 0.20 24.30 4.42
N PHE A 262 -0.41 24.41 5.61
CA PHE A 262 0.05 23.68 6.80
C PHE A 262 0.08 22.18 6.55
N GLY A 263 -1.00 21.62 5.99
CA GLY A 263 -1.01 20.23 5.58
C GLY A 263 0.15 19.89 4.64
N LEU A 264 0.29 20.64 3.53
CA LEU A 264 1.23 20.28 2.46
C LEU A 264 2.66 20.33 2.95
N LEU A 265 2.98 21.31 3.80
CA LEU A 265 4.28 21.42 4.44
C LEU A 265 4.56 20.26 5.39
N THR A 266 3.56 19.81 6.15
CA THR A 266 3.71 18.65 7.04
C THR A 266 4.00 17.37 6.27
N TYR A 267 3.29 17.15 5.16
CA TYR A 267 3.49 16.00 4.27
C TYR A 267 4.85 16.06 3.55
N ALA A 268 5.22 17.21 2.98
CA ALA A 268 6.40 17.33 2.12
C ALA A 268 7.73 17.39 2.88
N PHE A 269 7.77 18.01 4.07
CA PHE A 269 9.03 18.33 4.76
C PHE A 269 9.18 17.71 6.15
N LEU A 270 8.08 17.45 6.86
CA LEU A 270 8.14 16.97 8.25
C LEU A 270 7.97 15.46 8.39
N GLN A 271 7.38 14.82 7.38
CA GLN A 271 7.14 13.38 7.37
C GLN A 271 8.45 12.59 7.25
N THR A 272 8.70 11.72 8.22
CA THR A 272 9.80 10.75 8.26
C THR A 272 9.23 9.36 8.55
N ASN A 273 10.05 8.31 8.41
CA ASN A 273 9.62 6.94 8.69
C ASN A 273 9.19 6.73 10.16
N SER A 274 9.75 7.49 11.10
CA SER A 274 9.45 7.31 12.53
C SER A 274 8.18 8.01 12.99
N ASN A 275 7.76 9.08 12.30
CA ASN A 275 6.60 9.88 12.67
C ASN A 275 5.43 9.75 11.67
N TYR A 276 5.58 8.87 10.67
CA TYR A 276 4.64 8.65 9.59
C TYR A 276 3.20 8.47 10.08
N MET A 277 2.98 7.55 11.04
CA MET A 277 1.65 7.27 11.59
C MET A 277 0.92 8.50 12.14
N TYR A 278 1.66 9.48 12.67
CA TYR A 278 1.09 10.69 13.27
C TYR A 278 0.89 11.79 12.23
N LEU A 279 1.96 12.13 11.49
CA LEU A 279 1.92 13.25 10.54
C LEU A 279 1.03 12.96 9.33
N HIS A 280 1.01 11.71 8.85
CA HIS A 280 0.16 11.32 7.73
C HIS A 280 -1.33 11.29 8.13
N SER A 281 -1.64 10.78 9.32
CA SER A 281 -3.00 10.84 9.86
C SER A 281 -3.47 12.28 10.10
N MET A 282 -2.58 13.15 10.59
CA MET A 282 -2.88 14.57 10.75
C MET A 282 -3.12 15.23 9.39
N TRP A 283 -2.34 14.89 8.37
CA TRP A 283 -2.50 15.36 7.00
C TRP A 283 -3.91 15.08 6.44
N HIS A 284 -4.44 13.85 6.63
CA HIS A 284 -5.81 13.52 6.22
C HIS A 284 -6.85 14.43 6.87
N ILE A 285 -6.74 14.61 8.19
CA ILE A 285 -7.67 15.44 8.97
C ILE A 285 -7.61 16.88 8.49
N VAL A 286 -6.40 17.45 8.35
CA VAL A 286 -6.17 18.83 7.93
C VAL A 286 -6.72 19.08 6.53
N ILE A 287 -6.53 18.15 5.58
CA ILE A 287 -7.05 18.30 4.22
C ILE A 287 -8.57 18.17 4.18
N ALA A 288 -9.16 17.20 4.89
CA ALA A 288 -10.61 17.07 4.97
C ALA A 288 -11.26 18.32 5.60
N LEU A 289 -10.67 18.87 6.67
CA LEU A 289 -11.11 20.13 7.27
C LEU A 289 -10.96 21.32 6.31
N SER A 290 -9.86 21.38 5.56
CA SER A 290 -9.65 22.42 4.54
C SER A 290 -10.76 22.41 3.48
N ILE A 291 -11.16 21.23 3.01
CA ILE A 291 -12.27 21.07 2.05
C ILE A 291 -13.57 21.62 2.63
N ILE A 292 -13.88 21.30 3.88
CA ILE A 292 -15.10 21.78 4.58
C ILE A 292 -15.14 23.31 4.65
N ILE A 293 -14.00 23.93 4.94
CA ILE A 293 -13.85 25.38 5.02
C ILE A 293 -13.97 26.02 3.64
N LEU A 294 -13.26 25.49 2.65
CA LEU A 294 -13.09 26.11 1.33
C LEU A 294 -14.30 25.94 0.42
N ILE A 295 -15.05 24.84 0.52
CA ILE A 295 -16.14 24.58 -0.43
C ILE A 295 -17.19 25.69 -0.37
N PRO A 296 -17.50 26.42 -1.45
CA PRO A 296 -18.35 27.59 -1.35
C PRO A 296 -19.81 27.24 -1.03
N ASN A 297 -20.45 27.98 -0.11
CA ASN A 297 -21.91 27.93 0.01
C ASN A 297 -22.54 28.93 -0.96
N LYS A 298 -23.39 28.47 -1.88
CA LYS A 298 -24.00 29.28 -2.96
C LYS A 298 -24.61 30.59 -2.43
N ARG A 299 -25.32 30.54 -1.29
CA ARG A 299 -25.98 31.71 -0.66
C ARG A 299 -25.03 32.77 -0.08
N SER A 300 -23.80 32.40 0.26
CA SER A 300 -22.83 33.32 0.89
C SER A 300 -21.62 33.63 0.01
N PHE A 301 -21.49 32.92 -1.11
CA PHE A 301 -20.37 33.04 -2.03
C PHE A 301 -20.59 34.19 -3.02
N LEU A 302 -21.81 34.31 -3.54
CA LEU A 302 -22.19 35.42 -4.42
C LEU A 302 -22.40 36.71 -3.61
N PRO A 303 -21.97 37.87 -4.12
CA PRO A 303 -22.32 39.15 -3.51
C PRO A 303 -23.83 39.41 -3.68
N ALA A 304 -24.47 40.01 -2.68
CA ALA A 304 -25.91 40.29 -2.64
C ALA A 304 -26.45 41.10 -3.85
N SER A 305 -25.56 41.79 -4.59
CA SER A 305 -25.92 42.54 -5.80
C SER A 305 -26.13 41.68 -7.05
N VAL A 306 -25.72 40.40 -7.03
CA VAL A 306 -25.87 39.45 -8.17
C VAL A 306 -27.07 38.52 -7.96
N GLU A 307 -27.44 38.26 -6.70
CA GLU A 307 -28.58 37.41 -6.31
C GLU A 307 -29.95 38.02 -6.70
N SER A 308 -30.00 39.33 -7.02
CA SER A 308 -31.21 40.03 -7.48
C SER A 308 -31.37 40.05 -9.02
N SER A 309 -30.49 39.37 -9.76
CA SER A 309 -30.46 39.40 -11.24
C SER A 309 -30.54 38.02 -11.91
N GLU A 310 -30.64 36.95 -11.12
CA GLU A 310 -31.05 35.59 -11.56
C GLU A 310 -32.44 35.28 -11.02
#